data_AF-A0A7K1UT04-F1
#
_entry.id   AF-A0A7K1UT04-F1
#
_cell.length_a   1.000
_cell.length_b   1.000
_cell.length_c   1.000
_cell.angle_alpha   90.00
_cell.angle_beta   90.00
_cell.angle_gamma   90.00
#
_symmetry.space_group_name_H-M   'P 1'
#
loop_
_entity.id
_entity.type
_entity.pdbx_description
1 polymer ?
#
loop_
_entity_poly.entity_id
_entity_poly.type
_entity_poly.pdbx_seq_one_letter_code
_entity_poly.pdbx_strand_id
1 'polypeptide(L)'
;MTNQPPQGSGGPGNPQYQSPGFPSYQSASGPHYQASGPTPYQPMAAASDEDGRGFFASLFDFGFTSFITPRVIKVLYVLAMILAGLATLSLALFGFMTGSAAIGIFILIIVCPIYLFAVVLFYRVALEFVMVVFRMGEDMHAIRNRGGMR
;
A
#
# COMPACT_ATOMS: atom_id res chain seq x y z
N MET A 1 69.52 -37.52 -34.21
CA MET A 1 68.49 -37.51 -35.28
C MET A 1 67.72 -38.82 -35.05
N THR A 2 66.48 -38.89 -34.55
CA THR A 2 65.23 -38.16 -34.78
C THR A 2 64.29 -38.47 -33.58
N ASN A 3 63.81 -37.47 -32.82
CA ASN A 3 62.42 -36.96 -32.84
C ASN A 3 61.29 -38.01 -32.89
N GLN A 4 60.57 -38.22 -31.78
CA GLN A 4 59.13 -37.94 -31.70
C GLN A 4 58.60 -37.94 -30.23
N PRO A 5 57.68 -37.00 -29.86
CA PRO A 5 57.21 -36.82 -28.48
C PRO A 5 55.70 -37.20 -28.35
N PRO A 6 54.88 -36.69 -27.39
CA PRO A 6 54.26 -37.49 -26.33
C PRO A 6 52.71 -37.33 -26.25
N GLN A 7 52.10 -37.81 -25.15
CA GLN A 7 50.83 -37.37 -24.52
C GLN A 7 49.49 -38.03 -24.87
N GLY A 8 48.64 -38.07 -23.82
CA GLY A 8 47.16 -38.12 -23.86
C GLY A 8 46.62 -39.12 -22.83
N SER A 9 45.74 -38.81 -21.87
CA SER A 9 44.80 -37.69 -21.76
C SER A 9 44.14 -37.68 -20.36
N GLY A 10 44.09 -36.52 -19.71
CA GLY A 10 43.22 -36.20 -18.58
C GLY A 10 42.67 -34.78 -18.78
N GLY A 11 41.34 -34.64 -18.84
CA GLY A 11 40.64 -33.42 -19.25
C GLY A 11 40.49 -32.33 -18.17
N PRO A 12 40.10 -31.12 -18.58
CA PRO A 12 39.20 -30.24 -17.79
C PRO A 12 38.20 -29.50 -18.72
N GLY A 13 37.06 -28.94 -18.31
CA GLY A 13 36.74 -28.10 -17.15
C GLY A 13 36.44 -26.67 -17.64
N ASN A 14 35.19 -26.19 -17.51
CA ASN A 14 34.61 -25.01 -18.15
C ASN A 14 35.17 -23.65 -17.62
N PRO A 15 35.27 -22.57 -18.44
CA PRO A 15 35.91 -21.30 -18.04
C PRO A 15 34.98 -20.23 -17.43
N GLN A 16 35.52 -19.44 -16.50
CA GLN A 16 34.98 -18.19 -15.93
C GLN A 16 35.43 -16.96 -16.75
N TYR A 17 34.55 -15.98 -16.97
CA TYR A 17 34.87 -14.71 -17.63
C TYR A 17 35.25 -13.59 -16.65
N GLN A 18 36.36 -12.91 -16.92
CA GLN A 18 36.87 -11.69 -16.24
C GLN A 18 36.41 -10.42 -16.96
N SER A 19 36.28 -9.30 -16.21
CA SER A 19 35.96 -7.97 -16.75
C SER A 19 37.16 -7.00 -16.60
N PRO A 20 37.41 -6.05 -17.55
CA PRO A 20 38.65 -5.27 -17.63
C PRO A 20 38.62 -3.94 -16.83
N GLY A 21 39.80 -3.51 -16.35
CA GLY A 21 40.02 -2.33 -15.50
C GLY A 21 40.38 -1.02 -16.23
N PHE A 22 40.31 0.09 -15.49
CA PHE A 22 40.67 1.45 -15.92
C PHE A 22 41.75 2.08 -15.01
N PRO A 23 42.50 3.10 -15.49
CA PRO A 23 43.83 3.47 -14.99
C PRO A 23 43.81 4.41 -13.77
N SER A 24 44.85 4.27 -12.94
CA SER A 24 45.11 5.05 -11.73
C SER A 24 45.99 6.29 -11.98
N TYR A 25 45.61 7.43 -11.41
CA TYR A 25 46.54 8.54 -11.14
C TYR A 25 46.49 8.92 -9.65
N GLN A 26 47.69 8.97 -9.06
CA GLN A 26 48.05 9.42 -7.70
C GLN A 26 48.14 10.96 -7.73
N SER A 27 47.78 11.76 -6.71
CA SER A 27 48.39 11.88 -5.39
C SER A 27 47.82 13.11 -4.66
N ALA A 28 47.67 13.09 -3.33
CA ALA A 28 48.11 14.15 -2.39
C ALA A 28 47.56 13.87 -0.97
N SER A 29 48.48 13.86 -0.01
CA SER A 29 48.32 13.57 1.42
C SER A 29 47.46 14.60 2.17
N GLY A 30 46.46 14.12 2.92
CA GLY A 30 45.70 14.88 3.93
C GLY A 30 45.57 14.09 5.24
N PRO A 31 45.36 14.75 6.40
CA PRO A 31 45.50 14.15 7.73
C PRO A 31 44.43 13.10 8.08
N HIS A 32 44.89 12.10 8.82
CA HIS A 32 44.17 10.93 9.30
C HIS A 32 42.93 11.26 10.14
N TYR A 33 41.80 10.63 9.79
CA TYR A 33 40.71 10.35 10.72
C TYR A 33 40.51 8.83 10.83
N GLN A 34 40.26 8.44 12.08
CA GLN A 34 40.29 7.14 12.71
C GLN A 34 39.40 6.08 12.03
N ALA A 35 39.99 4.92 11.75
CA ALA A 35 39.29 3.76 11.22
C ALA A 35 38.37 3.13 12.28
N SER A 36 37.07 3.30 12.14
CA SER A 36 36.08 2.37 12.66
C SER A 36 35.90 1.24 11.65
N GLY A 37 36.27 0.02 12.04
CA GLY A 37 36.14 -1.16 11.20
C GLY A 37 34.69 -1.44 10.78
N PRO A 38 34.48 -2.21 9.70
CA PRO A 38 33.15 -2.55 9.23
C PRO A 38 32.42 -3.37 10.29
N THR A 39 31.33 -2.81 10.81
CA THR A 39 30.32 -3.53 11.60
C THR A 39 29.83 -4.73 10.78
N PRO A 40 29.80 -5.95 11.36
CA PRO A 40 29.12 -7.07 10.72
C PRO A 40 27.68 -6.67 10.45
N TYR A 41 27.25 -6.78 9.19
CA TYR A 41 25.85 -6.61 8.81
C TYR A 41 25.06 -7.72 9.52
N GLN A 42 24.50 -7.41 10.69
CA GLN A 42 23.42 -8.22 11.24
C GLN A 42 22.26 -8.05 10.26
N PRO A 43 21.71 -9.13 9.67
CA PRO A 43 20.45 -9.01 8.97
C PRO A 43 19.47 -8.53 10.04
N MET A 44 19.04 -7.27 9.90
CA MET A 44 17.97 -6.69 10.67
C MET A 44 16.79 -7.64 10.41
N ALA A 45 16.52 -8.52 11.39
CA ALA A 45 15.40 -9.43 11.32
C ALA A 45 14.21 -8.55 10.98
N ALA A 46 13.63 -8.82 9.80
CA ALA A 46 12.51 -8.08 9.26
C ALA A 46 11.57 -7.81 10.42
N ALA A 47 11.39 -6.53 10.74
CA ALA A 47 10.55 -6.10 11.84
C ALA A 47 9.24 -6.88 11.71
N SER A 48 9.08 -7.88 12.56
CA SER A 48 7.87 -8.67 12.62
C SER A 48 6.77 -7.67 12.89
N ASP A 49 5.80 -7.62 11.98
CA ASP A 49 4.59 -6.81 12.09
C ASP A 49 3.97 -7.00 13.50
N GLU A 50 4.36 -6.16 14.46
CA GLU A 50 3.85 -6.17 15.84
C GLU A 50 2.46 -5.52 15.91
N ASP A 51 1.55 -5.98 15.06
CA ASP A 51 0.12 -5.78 15.27
C ASP A 51 -0.64 -6.96 14.65
N GLY A 52 -0.49 -8.13 15.27
CA GLY A 52 -1.14 -9.39 14.90
C GLY A 52 -2.68 -9.38 14.99
N ARG A 53 -3.32 -8.23 15.21
CA ARG A 53 -4.77 -8.09 15.02
C ARG A 53 -5.03 -7.76 13.55
N GLY A 54 -5.43 -8.78 12.80
CA GLY A 54 -5.85 -8.61 11.41
C GLY A 54 -6.84 -7.45 11.27
N PHE A 55 -6.71 -6.67 10.19
CA PHE A 55 -7.55 -5.52 9.85
C PHE A 55 -9.06 -5.77 10.07
N PHE A 56 -9.53 -7.00 9.84
CA PHE A 56 -10.91 -7.39 10.08
C PHE A 56 -11.25 -7.53 11.57
N ALA A 57 -10.35 -8.06 12.40
CA ALA A 57 -10.55 -8.17 13.84
C ALA A 57 -10.61 -6.80 14.53
N SER A 58 -9.86 -5.81 14.04
CA SER A 58 -9.92 -4.44 14.55
C SER A 58 -11.10 -3.62 14.01
N LEU A 59 -11.66 -3.98 12.85
CA LEU A 59 -12.91 -3.39 12.35
C LEU A 59 -14.15 -3.81 13.15
N PHE A 60 -14.13 -5.02 13.74
CA PHE A 60 -15.18 -5.51 14.66
C PHE A 60 -14.85 -5.25 16.14
N ASP A 61 -13.86 -4.41 16.43
CA ASP A 61 -13.55 -4.00 17.80
C ASP A 61 -14.55 -2.93 18.25
N PHE A 62 -15.69 -3.37 18.80
CA PHE A 62 -16.74 -2.54 19.37
C PHE A 62 -16.27 -1.69 20.59
N GLY A 63 -15.01 -1.85 21.03
CA GLY A 63 -14.40 -1.13 22.13
C GLY A 63 -13.68 0.18 21.77
N PHE A 64 -13.57 0.56 20.48
CA PHE A 64 -12.93 1.80 19.99
C PHE A 64 -11.56 2.13 20.62
N THR A 65 -10.80 1.13 21.07
CA THR A 65 -9.61 1.35 21.90
C THR A 65 -8.35 1.68 21.07
N SER A 66 -8.45 1.62 19.74
CA SER A 66 -7.38 1.97 18.80
C SER A 66 -7.84 3.06 17.84
N PHE A 67 -6.99 4.08 17.63
CA PHE A 67 -7.19 5.20 16.70
C PHE A 67 -7.11 4.74 15.24
N ILE A 68 -8.01 3.84 14.83
CA ILE A 68 -8.09 3.24 13.50
C ILE A 68 -9.04 4.05 12.60
N THR A 69 -9.65 5.10 13.13
CA THR A 69 -10.69 5.89 12.45
C THR A 69 -10.37 6.27 10.99
N PRO A 70 -9.14 6.72 10.64
CA PRO A 70 -8.79 6.99 9.23
C PRO A 70 -8.86 5.76 8.32
N ARG A 71 -8.49 4.59 8.85
CA ARG A 71 -8.54 3.31 8.12
C ARG A 71 -9.98 2.80 7.97
N VAL A 72 -10.83 2.97 9.00
CA VAL A 72 -12.24 2.57 8.96
C VAL A 72 -13.03 3.34 7.90
N ILE A 73 -12.75 4.64 7.70
CA ILE A 73 -13.43 5.49 6.70
C ILE A 73 -13.33 4.88 5.29
N LYS A 74 -12.18 4.30 4.92
CA LYS A 74 -12.02 3.64 3.60
C LYS A 74 -12.94 2.44 3.44
N VAL A 75 -13.10 1.64 4.50
CA VAL A 75 -14.01 0.47 4.50
C VAL A 75 -15.46 0.92 4.45
N LEU A 76 -15.82 1.92 5.25
CA LEU A 76 -17.15 2.53 5.22
C LEU A 76 -17.50 3.08 3.84
N TYR A 77 -16.54 3.68 3.12
CA TYR A 77 -16.76 4.14 1.75
C TYR A 77 -17.12 2.98 0.83
N VAL A 78 -16.31 1.92 0.81
CA VAL A 78 -16.56 0.74 -0.04
C VAL A 78 -17.89 0.09 0.31
N LEU A 79 -18.18 -0.05 1.60
CA LEU A 79 -19.45 -0.60 2.08
C LEU A 79 -20.64 0.27 1.64
N ALA A 80 -20.54 1.59 1.81
CA ALA A 80 -21.58 2.53 1.38
C ALA A 80 -21.80 2.49 -0.15
N MET A 81 -20.74 2.35 -0.94
CA MET A 81 -20.85 2.19 -2.41
C MET A 81 -21.58 0.90 -2.77
N ILE A 82 -21.26 -0.22 -2.12
CA ILE A 82 -21.94 -1.50 -2.34
C ILE A 82 -23.42 -1.37 -1.96
N LEU A 83 -23.72 -0.81 -0.79
CA LEU A 83 -25.09 -0.60 -0.33
C LEU A 83 -25.88 0.35 -1.23
N ALA A 84 -25.26 1.41 -1.75
CA ALA A 84 -25.89 2.32 -2.70
C ALA A 84 -26.23 1.61 -4.03
N GLY A 85 -25.33 0.76 -4.52
CA GLY A 85 -25.58 -0.08 -5.69
C GLY A 85 -26.75 -1.05 -5.47
N LEU A 86 -26.75 -1.75 -4.33
CA LEU A 86 -27.83 -2.67 -3.94
C LEU A 86 -29.18 -1.95 -3.74
N ALA A 87 -29.17 -0.78 -3.12
CA ALA A 87 -30.36 0.05 -2.94
C ALA A 87 -30.93 0.51 -4.29
N THR A 88 -30.05 0.93 -5.20
CA THR A 88 -30.45 1.35 -6.56
C THR A 88 -31.02 0.18 -7.37
N LEU A 89 -30.41 -1.01 -7.27
CA LEU A 89 -30.92 -2.21 -7.92
C LEU A 89 -32.27 -2.64 -7.33
N SER A 90 -32.40 -2.57 -6.01
CA SER A 90 -33.66 -2.86 -5.32
C SER A 90 -34.76 -1.90 -5.77
N LEU A 91 -34.46 -0.60 -5.86
CA LEU A 91 -35.37 0.43 -6.37
C LEU A 91 -35.84 0.11 -7.79
N ALA A 92 -34.92 -0.30 -8.67
CA ALA A 92 -35.28 -0.71 -10.03
C ALA A 92 -36.26 -1.90 -10.01
N LEU A 93 -35.95 -2.96 -9.26
CA LEU A 93 -36.82 -4.13 -9.12
C LEU A 93 -38.20 -3.76 -8.57
N PHE A 94 -38.26 -2.93 -7.53
CA PHE A 94 -39.52 -2.43 -6.98
C PHE A 94 -40.35 -1.69 -8.04
N GLY A 95 -39.71 -0.87 -8.88
CA GLY A 95 -40.36 -0.19 -9.99
C GLY A 95 -41.03 -1.14 -10.99
N PHE A 96 -40.38 -2.26 -11.31
CA PHE A 96 -40.95 -3.29 -12.17
C PHE A 96 -42.03 -4.14 -11.49
N MET A 97 -41.91 -4.43 -10.19
CA MET A 97 -42.87 -5.26 -9.46
C MET A 97 -44.18 -4.53 -9.14
N THR A 98 -44.10 -3.22 -8.85
CA THR A 98 -45.26 -2.42 -8.42
C THR A 98 -45.90 -1.64 -9.55
N GLY A 99 -45.13 -1.31 -10.60
CA GLY A 99 -45.57 -0.56 -11.75
C GLY A 99 -45.81 -1.42 -13.00
N SER A 100 -46.02 -0.74 -14.13
CA SER A 100 -45.99 -1.37 -15.46
C SER A 100 -44.56 -1.44 -15.99
N ALA A 101 -44.33 -2.24 -17.04
CA ALA A 101 -43.01 -2.33 -17.70
C ALA A 101 -42.48 -0.95 -18.13
N ALA A 102 -43.34 -0.04 -18.61
CA ALA A 102 -42.97 1.32 -18.99
C ALA A 102 -42.48 2.14 -17.78
N ILE A 103 -43.13 2.01 -16.62
CA ILE A 103 -42.74 2.68 -15.37
C ILE A 103 -41.40 2.12 -14.87
N GLY A 104 -41.22 0.80 -14.90
CA GLY A 104 -39.96 0.16 -14.52
C GLY A 104 -38.78 0.62 -15.40
N ILE A 105 -38.98 0.71 -16.72
CA ILE A 105 -37.97 1.22 -17.66
C ILE A 105 -37.67 2.69 -17.39
N PHE A 106 -38.68 3.53 -17.14
CA PHE A 106 -38.49 4.93 -16.79
C PHE A 106 -37.66 5.09 -15.49
N ILE A 107 -37.98 4.32 -14.46
CA ILE A 107 -37.23 4.31 -13.20
C ILE A 107 -35.78 3.87 -13.45
N LEU A 108 -35.56 2.80 -14.19
CA LEU A 108 -34.23 2.27 -14.46
C LEU A 108 -33.34 3.25 -15.25
N ILE A 109 -33.90 3.94 -16.24
CA ILE A 109 -33.12 4.81 -17.15
C ILE A 109 -32.95 6.23 -16.60
N ILE A 110 -33.96 6.77 -15.89
CA ILE A 110 -33.93 8.16 -15.42
C ILE A 110 -33.66 8.20 -13.91
N VAL A 111 -34.49 7.51 -13.13
CA VAL A 111 -34.48 7.67 -11.66
C VAL A 111 -33.26 7.01 -11.02
N CYS A 112 -32.93 5.77 -11.40
CA CYS A 112 -31.80 5.02 -10.87
C CYS A 112 -30.45 5.72 -11.06
N PRO A 113 -30.05 6.21 -12.26
CA PRO A 113 -28.78 6.89 -12.40
C PRO A 113 -28.72 8.22 -11.64
N ILE A 114 -29.82 8.98 -11.62
CA ILE A 114 -29.89 10.24 -10.84
C ILE A 114 -29.75 9.93 -9.34
N TYR A 115 -30.49 8.94 -8.85
CA TYR A 115 -30.45 8.51 -7.46
C TYR A 115 -29.06 8.01 -7.07
N LEU A 116 -28.48 7.10 -7.84
CA LEU A 116 -27.15 6.56 -7.59
C LEU A 116 -26.11 7.67 -7.57
N PHE A 117 -26.14 8.57 -8.55
CA PHE A 117 -25.21 9.70 -8.61
C PHE A 117 -25.35 10.62 -7.39
N ALA A 118 -26.58 10.97 -7.00
CA ALA A 118 -26.85 11.79 -5.83
C ALA A 118 -26.35 11.15 -4.53
N VAL A 119 -26.62 9.85 -4.34
CA VAL A 119 -26.18 9.09 -3.16
C VAL A 119 -24.66 8.98 -3.11
N VAL A 120 -24.02 8.64 -4.23
CA VAL A 120 -22.56 8.55 -4.33
C VAL A 120 -21.90 9.90 -4.03
N LEU A 121 -22.42 10.98 -4.60
CA LEU A 121 -21.93 12.34 -4.36
C LEU A 121 -22.11 12.75 -2.90
N PHE A 122 -23.27 12.47 -2.32
CA PHE A 122 -23.55 12.75 -0.92
C PHE A 122 -22.55 12.03 0.00
N TYR A 123 -22.35 10.72 -0.19
CA TYR A 123 -21.37 9.97 0.59
C TYR A 123 -19.94 10.45 0.39
N ARG A 124 -19.59 10.92 -0.81
CA ARG A 124 -18.27 11.51 -1.08
C ARG A 124 -18.04 12.74 -0.21
N VAL A 125 -18.98 13.68 -0.20
CA VAL A 125 -18.89 14.92 0.57
C VAL A 125 -18.93 14.63 2.07
N ALA A 126 -19.81 13.75 2.51
CA ALA A 126 -19.91 13.36 3.92
C ALA A 126 -18.61 12.73 4.43
N LEU A 127 -18.02 11.79 3.68
CA LEU A 127 -16.78 11.14 4.07
C LEU A 127 -15.57 12.05 3.95
N GLU A 128 -15.57 12.98 2.99
CA GLU A 128 -14.53 14.02 2.89
C GLU A 128 -14.56 14.93 4.11
N PHE A 129 -15.74 15.39 4.54
CA PHE A 129 -15.89 16.17 5.77
C PHE A 129 -15.39 15.41 6.99
N VAL A 130 -15.82 14.15 7.15
CA VAL A 130 -15.39 13.28 8.25
C VAL A 130 -13.87 13.08 8.23
N MET A 131 -13.28 12.82 7.07
CA MET A 131 -11.83 12.63 6.91
C MET A 131 -11.05 13.90 7.29
N VAL A 132 -11.52 15.08 6.88
CA VAL A 132 -10.88 16.37 7.23
C VAL A 132 -10.90 16.59 8.74
N VAL A 133 -12.03 16.35 9.41
CA VAL A 133 -12.13 16.50 10.87
C VAL A 133 -11.16 15.57 11.61
N PHE A 134 -11.06 14.31 11.19
CA PHE A 134 -10.13 13.37 11.81
C PHE A 134 -8.67 13.73 11.56
N ARG A 135 -8.33 14.15 10.34
CA ARG A 135 -6.98 14.60 9.99
C ARG A 135 -6.53 15.80 10.82
N MET A 136 -7.44 16.75 11.07
CA MET A 136 -7.16 17.88 11.98
C MET A 136 -6.84 17.42 13.41
N GLY A 137 -7.50 16.36 13.90
CA GLY A 137 -7.22 15.77 15.21
C GLY A 137 -5.84 15.12 15.30
N GLU A 138 -5.40 14.45 14.23
CA GLU A 138 -4.04 13.87 14.14
C GLU A 138 -2.95 14.95 14.12
N ASP A 139 -3.16 16.03 13.36
CA ASP A 139 -2.21 17.15 13.27
C ASP A 139 -1.98 17.82 14.65
N MET A 140 -2.99 17.88 15.52
CA MET A 140 -2.83 18.41 16.88
C MET A 140 -1.97 17.51 17.78
N HIS A 141 -2.02 16.20 17.59
CA HIS A 141 -1.21 15.25 18.35
C HIS A 141 0.28 15.36 17.99
N ALA A 142 0.57 15.61 16.71
CA ALA A 142 1.94 15.80 16.22
C ALA A 142 2.62 17.06 16.80
N ILE A 143 1.87 18.14 17.03
CA ILE A 143 2.42 19.38 17.61
C ILE A 143 2.74 19.19 19.10
N ARG A 144 1.93 18.43 19.84
CA ARG A 144 2.15 18.19 21.27
C ARG A 144 3.43 17.37 21.56
N ASN A 145 3.74 16.36 20.75
CA ASN A 145 4.97 15.57 20.92
C ASN A 145 6.25 16.38 20.64
N ARG A 146 6.17 17.46 19.85
CA ARG A 146 7.31 18.33 19.55
C ARG A 146 7.57 19.39 20.63
N GLY A 147 6.56 19.71 21.44
CA GLY A 147 6.66 20.70 22.53
C GLY A 147 7.22 20.16 23.85
N GLY A 148 7.28 18.84 24.04
CA GLY A 148 7.76 18.20 25.28
C GLY A 148 9.26 17.88 25.34
N MET A 149 10.04 18.19 24.29
CA MET A 149 11.50 17.97 24.25
C MET A 149 12.29 19.25 24.63
N ARG A 150 11.83 20.01 25.61
CA ARG A 150 12.56 21.15 26.19
C ARG A 150 12.52 21.10 27.70
#